data_AF-A0A1W9SHJ8-F1
#
_entry.id   AF-A0A1W9SHJ8-F1
#
_cell.length_a   1.000
_cell.length_b   1.000
_cell.length_c   1.000
_cell.angle_alpha   90.00
_cell.angle_beta   90.00
_cell.angle_gamma   90.00
#
_symmetry.space_group_name_H-M   'P 1'
#
loop_
_entity.id
_entity.type
_entity.pdbx_description
1 polymer ?
#
loop_
_entity_poly.entity_id
_entity_poly.type
_entity_poly.pdbx_seq_one_letter_code
_entity_poly.pdbx_strand_id
1 'polypeptide(L)'
;MKRKIILLTSSFVLFAFSAVFSQNRMPVIDTVLVSQNADNFLVEIEYGAHDPDADTLLILVKVSNDGGQTFNVPAYSFSGAYGLGQSG
;
A
#
# COMPACT_ATOMS: atom_id res chain seq x y z
N MET A 1 35.80 15.08 36.90
CA MET A 1 34.36 15.24 36.56
C MET A 1 34.08 15.47 35.07
N LYS A 2 34.95 16.14 34.30
CA LYS A 2 34.71 16.46 32.88
C LYS A 2 34.60 15.24 31.92
N ARG A 3 35.32 14.14 32.19
CA ARG A 3 35.29 12.90 31.35
C ARG A 3 34.00 12.07 31.46
N LYS A 4 33.33 12.08 32.62
CA LYS A 4 32.07 11.32 32.84
C LYS A 4 30.86 12.01 32.18
N ILE A 5 30.91 13.34 32.05
CA ILE A 5 29.87 14.14 31.38
C ILE A 5 29.89 13.93 29.86
N ILE A 6 31.08 13.82 29.25
CA ILE A 6 31.26 13.58 27.81
C ILE A 6 30.75 12.19 27.39
N LEU A 7 30.94 11.17 28.24
CA LEU A 7 30.43 9.82 27.98
C LEU A 7 28.89 9.73 28.07
N LEU A 8 28.28 10.49 28.99
CA LEU A 8 26.82 10.50 29.19
C LEU A 8 26.08 11.24 28.07
N THR A 9 26.64 12.35 27.56
CA THR A 9 26.06 13.07 26.41
C THR A 9 26.19 12.28 25.11
N SER A 10 27.30 11.56 24.91
CA SER A 10 27.50 10.75 23.71
C SER A 10 26.54 9.56 23.62
N SER A 11 26.25 8.88 24.74
CA SER A 11 25.21 7.82 24.79
C SER A 11 23.79 8.33 24.56
N PHE A 12 23.45 9.54 25.02
CA PHE A 12 22.14 10.14 24.78
C PHE A 12 21.94 10.53 23.31
N VAL A 13 22.99 11.02 22.64
CA VAL A 13 22.97 11.32 21.20
C VAL A 13 22.85 10.05 20.35
N LEU A 14 23.53 8.95 20.72
CA LEU A 14 23.41 7.65 20.05
C LEU A 14 22.03 7.00 20.23
N PHE A 15 21.38 7.16 21.39
CA PHE A 15 20.03 6.64 21.65
C PHE A 15 18.94 7.47 20.96
N ALA A 16 19.13 8.79 20.84
CA ALA A 16 18.22 9.66 20.10
C ALA A 16 18.29 9.46 18.57
N PHE A 17 19.44 9.05 18.04
CA PHE A 17 19.62 8.82 16.60
C PHE A 17 19.06 7.48 16.12
N SER A 18 18.91 6.50 17.02
CA SER A 18 18.39 5.16 16.69
C SER A 18 16.86 5.11 16.54
N ALA A 19 16.16 6.21 16.83
CA ALA A 19 14.70 6.30 16.75
C ALA A 19 14.16 6.65 15.35
N VAL A 20 15.00 6.80 14.32
CA VAL A 20 14.59 7.32 13.00
C VAL A 20 14.54 6.26 11.90
N PHE A 21 14.46 4.97 12.24
CA PHE A 21 14.09 3.94 11.27
C PHE A 21 12.56 3.86 11.19
N SER A 22 11.93 4.79 10.46
CA SER A 22 10.54 4.59 10.04
C SER A 22 10.52 3.45 9.03
N GLN A 23 9.99 2.29 9.43
CA GLN A 23 9.74 1.19 8.50
C GLN A 23 8.67 1.65 7.50
N ASN A 24 8.89 1.40 6.20
CA ASN A 24 7.85 1.67 5.21
C ASN A 24 6.60 0.85 5.56
N ARG A 25 5.43 1.48 5.57
CA ARG A 25 4.18 0.82 5.92
C ARG A 25 3.55 0.25 4.66
N MET A 26 2.80 -0.83 4.84
CA MET A 26 2.07 -1.40 3.72
C MET A 26 0.95 -0.46 3.28
N PRO A 27 0.66 -0.39 1.97
CA PRO A 27 -0.51 0.30 1.49
C PRO A 27 -1.78 -0.39 1.97
N VAL A 28 -2.83 0.39 2.15
CA VAL A 28 -4.14 -0.09 2.60
C VAL A 28 -5.15 0.07 1.47
N ILE A 29 -5.89 -1.00 1.19
CA ILE A 29 -7.13 -0.95 0.42
C ILE A 29 -8.28 -1.02 1.41
N ASP A 30 -9.18 -0.05 1.35
CA ASP A 30 -10.39 0.01 2.16
C ASP A 30 -11.63 0.19 1.26
N THR A 31 -12.81 0.03 1.85
CA THR A 31 -14.11 0.24 1.19
C THR A 31 -14.20 -0.38 -0.21
N VAL A 32 -14.38 -1.69 -0.32
CA VAL A 32 -14.50 -2.38 -1.61
C VAL A 32 -15.97 -2.64 -1.93
N LEU A 33 -16.48 -2.01 -2.99
CA LEU A 33 -17.80 -2.27 -3.55
C LEU A 33 -17.63 -2.82 -4.96
N VAL A 34 -18.30 -3.94 -5.22
CA VAL A 34 -18.23 -4.62 -6.52
C VAL A 34 -19.63 -4.78 -7.07
N SER A 35 -19.84 -4.34 -8.30
CA SER A 35 -21.05 -4.61 -9.06
C SER A 35 -20.71 -5.24 -10.40
N GLN A 36 -21.53 -6.19 -10.84
CA GLN A 36 -21.38 -6.82 -12.14
C GLN A 36 -22.61 -6.53 -12.97
N ASN A 37 -22.39 -6.05 -14.20
CA ASN A 37 -23.43 -5.92 -15.19
C ASN A 37 -23.50 -7.22 -16.02
N ALA A 38 -24.60 -7.95 -15.86
CA ALA A 38 -24.80 -9.25 -16.51
C ALA A 38 -25.02 -9.13 -18.03
N ASP A 39 -25.43 -7.96 -18.53
CA ASP A 39 -25.78 -7.76 -19.93
C ASP A 39 -24.54 -7.50 -20.81
N ASN A 40 -23.47 -6.96 -20.23
CA ASN A 40 -22.26 -6.57 -20.99
C ASN A 40 -20.94 -7.07 -20.37
N PHE A 41 -21.01 -7.90 -19.33
CA PHE A 41 -19.86 -8.47 -18.62
C PHE A 41 -18.92 -7.44 -17.98
N LEU A 42 -19.34 -6.18 -17.85
CA LEU A 42 -18.56 -5.18 -17.13
C LEU A 42 -18.66 -5.41 -15.63
N VAL A 43 -17.51 -5.30 -14.96
CA VAL A 43 -17.41 -5.30 -13.51
C VAL A 43 -16.94 -3.93 -13.08
N GLU A 44 -17.74 -3.27 -12.25
CA GLU A 44 -17.39 -2.00 -11.64
C GLU A 44 -16.87 -2.27 -10.22
N ILE A 45 -15.71 -1.70 -9.91
CA ILE A 45 -15.03 -1.85 -8.62
C ILE A 45 -14.77 -0.44 -8.11
N GLU A 46 -15.47 -0.07 -7.04
CA GLU A 46 -15.14 1.12 -6.26
C GLU A 46 -14.28 0.69 -5.07
N TYR A 47 -13.17 1.39 -4.87
CA TYR A 47 -12.24 1.09 -3.80
C TYR A 47 -11.58 2.37 -3.25
N GLY A 48 -11.33 2.39 -1.95
CA GLY A 48 -10.38 3.30 -1.34
C GLY A 48 -8.99 2.68 -1.33
N ALA A 49 -7.96 3.48 -1.61
CA ALA A 49 -6.58 3.05 -1.46
C ALA A 49 -5.74 4.23 -0.94
N HIS A 50 -4.91 3.98 0.07
CA HIS A 50 -3.97 4.97 0.57
C HIS A 50 -2.67 4.33 1.01
N ASP A 51 -1.58 5.04 0.77
CA ASP A 51 -0.27 4.72 1.32
C ASP A 51 -0.05 5.58 2.57
N PRO A 52 0.19 4.98 3.75
CA PRO A 52 0.41 5.76 4.96
C PRO A 52 1.65 6.67 4.91
N ASP A 53 2.61 6.36 4.04
CA ASP A 53 3.87 7.09 3.84
C ASP A 53 3.83 7.97 2.56
N ALA A 54 2.66 8.04 1.90
CA ALA A 54 2.41 8.80 0.68
C ALA A 54 3.26 8.36 -0.54
N ASP A 55 3.68 7.10 -0.55
CA ASP A 55 4.28 6.48 -1.73
C ASP A 55 3.23 6.32 -2.86
N THR A 56 3.70 6.26 -4.11
CA THR A 56 2.81 6.00 -5.25
C THR A 56 2.34 4.55 -5.24
N LEU A 57 1.03 4.36 -5.33
CA LEU A 57 0.43 3.02 -5.37
C LEU A 57 0.35 2.45 -6.79
N LEU A 58 0.60 1.13 -6.89
CA LEU A 58 0.31 0.31 -8.06
C LEU A 58 -0.93 -0.55 -7.77
N ILE A 59 -1.99 -0.33 -8.55
CA ILE A 59 -3.22 -1.11 -8.40
C ILE A 59 -3.28 -2.19 -9.48
N LEU A 60 -3.43 -3.45 -9.05
CA LEU A 60 -3.50 -4.63 -9.90
C LEU A 60 -4.83 -5.35 -9.70
N VAL A 61 -5.59 -5.48 -10.79
CA VAL A 61 -6.85 -6.21 -10.81
C VAL A 61 -6.65 -7.55 -11.50
N LYS A 62 -7.13 -8.62 -10.86
CA LYS A 62 -7.06 -9.99 -11.36
C LYS A 62 -8.39 -10.70 -11.13
N VAL A 63 -8.75 -11.60 -12.02
CA VAL A 63 -10.01 -12.35 -11.95
C VAL A 63 -9.73 -13.81 -11.63
N SER A 64 -10.52 -14.35 -10.69
CA SER A 64 -10.52 -15.77 -10.31
C SER A 64 -11.90 -16.36 -10.55
N ASN A 65 -11.94 -17.64 -10.94
CA ASN A 65 -13.16 -18.44 -11.05
C ASN A 65 -13.14 -19.65 -10.10
N ASP A 66 -12.20 -19.72 -9.15
CA ASP A 66 -11.98 -20.86 -8.25
C ASP A 66 -11.89 -20.45 -6.77
N GLY A 67 -12.53 -19.33 -6.42
CA GLY A 67 -12.54 -18.81 -5.05
C GLY A 67 -11.23 -18.16 -4.62
N GLY A 68 -10.40 -17.72 -5.57
CA GLY A 68 -9.15 -17.01 -5.31
C GLY A 68 -7.91 -17.90 -5.20
N GLN A 69 -8.00 -19.18 -5.58
CA GLN A 69 -6.84 -20.07 -5.59
C GLN A 69 -5.93 -19.81 -6.80
N THR A 70 -6.53 -19.51 -7.95
CA THR A 70 -5.82 -19.09 -9.16
C THR A 70 -6.45 -17.86 -9.78
N PHE A 71 -5.65 -17.14 -10.58
CA PHE A 71 -6.03 -15.89 -11.23
C PHE A 71 -5.72 -15.95 -12.72
N ASN A 72 -6.18 -17.03 -13.36
CA ASN A 72 -5.90 -17.33 -14.77
C ASN A 72 -7.01 -16.86 -15.72
N VAL A 73 -8.08 -16.27 -15.19
CA VAL A 73 -9.17 -15.73 -16.02
C VAL A 73 -8.68 -14.42 -16.64
N PRO A 74 -8.59 -14.31 -17.97
CA PRO A 74 -8.11 -13.11 -18.62
C PRO A 74 -9.12 -11.96 -18.47
N ALA A 75 -8.61 -10.77 -18.16
CA ALA A 75 -9.34 -9.51 -18.21
C ALA A 75 -8.64 -8.60 -19.22
N TYR A 76 -9.38 -8.17 -20.25
CA TYR A 76 -8.80 -7.52 -21.42
C TYR A 76 -8.93 -6.00 -21.43
N SER A 77 -9.94 -5.47 -20.74
CA SER A 77 -10.26 -4.05 -20.78
C SER A 77 -10.35 -3.50 -19.37
N PHE A 78 -9.56 -2.47 -19.10
CA PHE A 78 -9.53 -1.74 -17.84
C PHE A 78 -9.65 -0.25 -18.12
N SER A 79 -10.29 0.47 -17.22
CA SER A 79 -10.41 1.93 -17.26
C SER A 79 -10.45 2.48 -15.84
N GLY A 80 -10.16 3.78 -15.68
CA GLY A 80 -10.18 4.45 -14.38
C GLY A 80 -8.88 4.31 -13.61
N ALA A 81 -8.98 4.30 -12.29
CA ALA A 81 -7.84 4.20 -11.39
C ALA A 81 -7.32 2.75 -11.34
N TYR A 82 -6.36 2.40 -12.20
CA TYR A 82 -5.62 1.13 -12.16
C TYR A 82 -4.20 1.35 -12.67
N GLY A 83 -3.26 0.44 -12.37
CA GLY A 83 -1.87 0.60 -12.78
C GLY A 83 -1.08 1.58 -11.92
N LEU A 84 0.03 2.11 -12.45
CA LEU A 84 0.90 3.08 -11.78
C LEU A 84 0.24 4.46 -11.77
N GLY A 85 0.25 5.15 -10.62
CA GLY A 85 -0.06 6.59 -10.57
C GLY A 85 -1.21 7.01 -9.65
N GLN A 86 -1.59 6.20 -8.67
CA GLN A 86 -2.42 6.71 -7.58
C GLN A 86 -1.49 7.33 -6.52
N SER A 87 -1.37 8.66 -6.55
CA SER A 87 -0.74 9.42 -5.46
C SER A 87 -1.78 9.62 -4.37
N GLY A 88 -1.49 9.14 -3.15
CA GLY A 88 -2.27 9.43 -1.94
C GLY A 88 -2.20 10.89 -1.53
#